data_AF-A0A3N4LI54-F1
#
_entry.id   AF-A0A3N4LI54-F1
#
_cell.length_a   1.000
_cell.length_b   1.000
_cell.length_c   1.000
_cell.angle_alpha   90.00
_cell.angle_beta   90.00
_cell.angle_gamma   90.00
#
_symmetry.space_group_name_H-M   'P 1'
#
loop_
_entity.id
_entity.type
_entity.pdbx_description
1 polymer ?
#
loop_
_entity_poly.entity_id
_entity_poly.type
_entity_poly.pdbx_seq_one_letter_code
_entity_poly.pdbx_strand_id
1 'polypeptide(L)'
;METIKFMDYLRSEIIILHVGPTKIQFQAYELALQKIPLFKISLLETQPKETGAARSISLPDDNANGIAALIQYLYSETYTHNIPEAPTRTLIEDWEYEGVCHAWVYKTAARYKCLGLCKLSAEKFWEVSERMIEADLHINAVKLWRSAYSVGFHCFMDVDGHNKERNWKGTLSCVRDLANNKWGAVRGIMIDCPELACDLLALTSKNIPVPYVH
;
A
#
# COMPACT_ATOMS: atom_id res chain seq x y z
N MET A 1 -8.89 -22.57 10.22
CA MET A 1 -7.95 -21.52 10.65
C MET A 1 -7.83 -21.65 12.15
N GLU A 2 -6.70 -22.14 12.68
CA GLU A 2 -6.52 -22.31 14.13
C GLU A 2 -6.34 -20.95 14.79
N THR A 3 -7.13 -20.67 15.82
CA THR A 3 -7.04 -19.44 16.60
C THR A 3 -5.88 -19.55 17.60
N ILE A 4 -4.70 -19.06 17.22
CA ILE A 4 -3.55 -18.92 18.13
C ILE A 4 -3.92 -17.89 19.20
N LYS A 5 -3.84 -18.25 20.48
CA LYS A 5 -4.16 -17.32 21.58
C LYS A 5 -2.97 -16.38 21.80
N PHE A 6 -3.22 -15.15 22.24
CA PHE A 6 -2.16 -14.16 22.52
C PHE A 6 -1.03 -14.71 23.41
N MET A 7 -1.40 -15.56 24.38
CA MET A 7 -0.46 -16.25 25.29
C MET A 7 0.53 -17.17 24.57
N ASP A 8 0.21 -17.67 23.39
CA ASP A 8 1.10 -18.54 22.61
C ASP A 8 2.23 -17.72 21.97
N TYR A 9 1.98 -16.46 21.56
CA TYR A 9 3.04 -15.56 21.07
C TYR A 9 4.06 -15.24 22.16
N LEU A 10 3.64 -15.04 23.41
CA LEU A 10 4.55 -14.73 24.52
C LEU A 10 5.56 -15.85 24.82
N ARG A 11 5.28 -17.07 24.35
CA ARG A 11 6.18 -18.24 24.48
C ARG A 11 7.03 -18.47 23.23
N SER A 12 6.79 -17.71 22.17
CA SER A 12 7.51 -17.79 20.90
C SER A 12 8.80 -16.98 20.96
N GLU A 13 9.85 -17.45 20.27
CA GLU A 13 11.09 -16.70 20.14
C GLU A 13 10.87 -15.35 19.43
N ILE A 14 11.59 -14.33 19.88
CA ILE A 14 11.62 -13.02 19.22
C ILE A 14 12.66 -13.05 18.10
N ILE A 15 12.22 -12.72 16.90
CA ILE A 15 13.04 -12.58 15.71
C ILE A 15 13.29 -11.09 15.45
N ILE A 16 14.54 -10.73 15.18
CA ILE A 16 14.94 -9.37 14.83
C ILE A 16 14.91 -9.22 13.31
N LEU A 17 14.09 -8.30 12.79
CA LEU A 17 14.05 -7.96 11.37
C LEU A 17 14.85 -6.67 11.12
N HIS A 18 15.81 -6.73 10.20
CA HIS A 18 16.57 -5.56 9.74
C HIS A 18 16.02 -5.10 8.39
N VAL A 19 15.30 -3.98 8.36
CA VAL A 19 14.52 -3.53 7.21
C VAL A 19 15.12 -2.30 6.54
N GLY A 20 15.15 -2.33 5.21
CA GLY A 20 15.58 -1.22 4.38
C GLY A 20 17.10 -0.98 4.38
N PRO A 21 17.58 0.00 3.59
CA PRO A 21 19.00 0.30 3.46
C PRO A 21 19.63 0.82 4.76
N THR A 22 18.83 1.47 5.61
CA THR A 22 19.25 1.98 6.92
C THR A 22 19.16 0.95 8.04
N LYS A 23 18.70 -0.28 7.75
CA LYS A 23 18.59 -1.40 8.69
C LYS A 23 17.78 -1.06 9.95
N ILE A 24 16.61 -0.47 9.76
CA ILE A 24 15.65 -0.23 10.85
C ILE A 24 15.28 -1.57 11.48
N GLN A 25 15.35 -1.64 12.81
CA GLN A 25 15.10 -2.89 13.54
C GLN A 25 13.64 -2.99 13.96
N PHE A 26 13.03 -4.13 13.67
CA PHE A 26 11.74 -4.53 14.20
C PHE A 26 11.88 -5.84 14.97
N GLN A 27 11.06 -6.01 16.01
CA GLN A 27 10.96 -7.25 16.75
C GLN A 27 9.61 -7.88 16.47
N ALA A 28 9.60 -9.18 16.15
CA ALA A 28 8.38 -9.93 15.95
C ALA A 28 8.52 -11.34 16.50
N TYR A 29 7.44 -11.89 17.04
CA TYR A 29 7.36 -13.28 17.47
C TYR A 29 7.38 -14.20 16.25
N GLU A 30 8.18 -15.27 16.34
CA GLU A 30 8.31 -16.27 15.28
C GLU A 30 6.95 -16.82 14.84
N LEU A 31 6.05 -17.14 15.78
CA LEU A 31 4.71 -17.63 15.47
C LEU A 31 3.89 -16.67 14.60
N ALA A 32 4.08 -15.36 14.74
CA ALA A 32 3.41 -14.37 13.91
C ALA A 32 3.96 -14.41 12.48
N LEU A 33 5.29 -14.43 12.36
CA LEU A 33 5.99 -14.50 11.07
C LEU A 33 5.69 -15.80 10.30
N GLN A 34 5.51 -16.93 11.00
CA GLN A 34 5.18 -18.22 10.38
C GLN A 34 3.85 -18.23 9.61
N LYS A 35 2.94 -17.28 9.86
CA LYS A 35 1.71 -17.11 9.07
C LYS A 35 1.99 -16.69 7.63
N ILE A 36 3.17 -16.14 7.36
CA ILE A 36 3.60 -15.67 6.06
C ILE A 36 4.55 -16.70 5.43
N PRO A 37 4.20 -17.28 4.26
CA PRO A 37 5.01 -18.33 3.63
C PRO A 37 6.48 -17.93 3.39
N LEU A 38 6.72 -16.66 3.02
CA LEU A 38 8.07 -16.18 2.74
C LEU A 38 8.94 -16.14 4.00
N PHE A 39 8.40 -15.67 5.13
CA PHE A 39 9.11 -15.71 6.40
C PHE A 39 9.31 -17.14 6.89
N LYS A 40 8.37 -18.06 6.66
CA LYS A 40 8.55 -19.47 7.02
C LYS A 40 9.79 -20.07 6.36
N ILE A 41 10.05 -19.74 5.09
CA ILE A 41 11.27 -20.16 4.38
C ILE A 41 12.51 -19.52 5.03
N SER A 42 12.50 -18.20 5.20
CA SER A 42 13.63 -17.48 5.81
C SER A 42 13.97 -17.97 7.22
N LEU A 43 12.95 -18.31 8.02
CA LEU A 43 13.10 -18.85 9.38
C LEU A 43 13.74 -20.23 9.38
N LEU A 44 13.45 -21.07 8.38
CA LEU A 44 14.07 -22.39 8.21
C LEU A 44 15.54 -22.29 7.78
N GLU A 45 15.89 -21.25 7.03
CA GLU A 45 17.26 -20.98 6.56
C GLU A 45 18.15 -20.33 7.64
N THR A 46 17.55 -19.54 8.54
CA THR A 46 18.24 -18.99 9.71
C THR A 46 18.28 -20.01 10.85
N GLN A 47 19.17 -21.01 10.75
CA GLN A 47 19.40 -21.94 11.86
C GLN A 47 19.86 -21.19 13.13
N PRO A 48 19.48 -21.65 14.33
CA PRO A 48 19.99 -21.09 15.57
C PRO A 48 21.51 -21.25 15.60
N LYS A 49 22.23 -20.13 15.61
CA LYS A 49 23.67 -20.17 15.93
C LYS A 49 23.79 -20.65 17.37
N GLU A 50 24.75 -21.53 17.66
CA GLU A 50 25.02 -22.14 18.98
C GLU A 50 25.46 -21.14 20.08
N THR A 51 25.15 -19.85 19.92
CA THR A 51 25.44 -18.77 20.86
C THR A 51 24.16 -17.99 21.01
N GLY A 52 23.78 -17.59 22.23
CA GLY A 52 22.49 -16.97 22.58
C GLY A 52 22.18 -15.60 21.95
N ALA A 53 22.58 -15.37 20.70
CA ALA A 53 22.15 -14.28 19.86
C ALA A 53 20.75 -14.56 19.32
N ALA A 54 19.86 -13.56 19.41
CA ALA A 54 18.52 -13.63 18.84
C ALA A 54 18.59 -13.88 17.32
N ARG A 55 17.72 -14.75 16.80
CA ARG A 55 17.62 -14.98 15.34
C ARG A 55 17.26 -13.68 14.63
N SER A 56 17.91 -13.43 13.50
CA SER A 56 17.76 -12.20 12.74
C SER A 56 17.55 -12.45 11.25
N ILE A 57 16.65 -11.68 10.61
CA ILE A 57 16.38 -11.71 9.17
C ILE A 57 16.68 -10.35 8.57
N SER A 58 17.36 -10.31 7.42
CA SER A 58 17.69 -9.08 6.69
C SER A 58 16.76 -8.89 5.49
N LEU A 59 16.13 -7.72 5.41
CA LEU A 59 15.12 -7.33 4.42
C LEU A 59 15.52 -6.00 3.75
N PRO A 60 16.61 -5.96 2.97
CA PRO A 60 17.23 -4.71 2.51
C PRO A 60 16.37 -3.91 1.53
N ASP A 61 15.53 -4.60 0.75
CA ASP A 61 14.69 -3.99 -0.30
C ASP A 61 13.29 -3.63 0.20
N ASP A 62 12.97 -3.93 1.47
CA ASP A 62 11.63 -3.70 2.00
C ASP A 62 11.48 -2.32 2.64
N ASN A 63 10.28 -1.77 2.48
CA ASN A 63 9.90 -0.50 3.08
C ASN A 63 9.54 -0.72 4.57
N ALA A 64 10.13 0.09 5.46
CA ALA A 64 9.91 -0.01 6.90
C ALA A 64 8.45 0.19 7.32
N ASN A 65 7.71 1.12 6.69
CA ASN A 65 6.29 1.33 6.97
C ASN A 65 5.46 0.11 6.55
N GLY A 66 5.79 -0.48 5.40
CA GLY A 66 5.16 -1.70 4.93
C GLY A 66 5.38 -2.90 5.87
N ILE A 67 6.61 -3.09 6.36
CA ILE A 67 6.93 -4.17 7.30
C ILE A 67 6.30 -3.92 8.67
N ALA A 68 6.32 -2.69 9.18
CA ALA A 68 5.64 -2.33 10.43
C ALA A 68 4.14 -2.65 10.37
N ALA A 69 3.47 -2.26 9.28
CA ALA A 69 2.06 -2.57 9.05
C ALA A 69 1.80 -4.07 8.93
N LEU A 70 2.68 -4.82 8.24
CA LEU A 70 2.59 -6.28 8.15
C LEU A 70 2.68 -6.93 9.53
N ILE A 71 3.66 -6.55 10.35
CA ILE A 71 3.83 -7.08 11.70
C ILE A 71 2.59 -6.78 12.56
N GLN A 72 2.10 -5.53 12.54
CA GLN A 72 0.90 -5.15 13.28
C GLN A 72 -0.34 -5.95 12.84
N TYR A 73 -0.50 -6.13 11.53
CA TYR A 73 -1.60 -6.90 10.95
C TYR A 73 -1.55 -8.38 11.39
N LEU A 74 -0.36 -8.97 11.50
CA LEU A 74 -0.23 -10.37 11.94
C LEU A 74 -0.72 -10.60 13.38
N TYR A 75 -0.70 -9.57 14.23
CA TYR A 75 -1.19 -9.63 15.60
C TYR A 75 -2.66 -9.22 15.76
N SER A 76 -3.12 -8.25 14.97
CA SER A 76 -4.37 -7.53 15.24
C SER A 76 -5.39 -7.57 14.10
N GLU A 77 -5.02 -8.12 12.94
CA GLU A 77 -5.83 -8.11 11.71
C GLU A 77 -6.19 -6.69 11.22
N THR A 78 -5.49 -5.67 11.75
CA THR A 78 -5.59 -4.28 11.34
C THR A 78 -4.20 -3.63 11.34
N TYR A 79 -4.09 -2.43 10.79
CA TYR A 79 -2.88 -1.65 10.92
C TYR A 79 -3.18 -0.15 10.97
N THR A 80 -2.25 0.57 11.58
CA THR A 80 -2.21 2.03 11.62
C THR A 80 -0.97 2.50 10.87
N HIS A 81 -1.11 3.56 10.08
CA HIS A 81 0.06 4.28 9.60
C HIS A 81 0.36 5.36 10.65
N ASN A 82 1.61 5.49 11.09
CA ASN A 82 2.02 6.63 11.89
C ASN A 82 2.38 7.74 10.92
N ILE A 83 1.58 8.80 10.85
CA ILE A 83 2.01 10.06 10.22
C ILE A 83 2.95 10.71 11.23
N PRO A 84 4.27 10.83 10.95
CA PRO A 84 5.13 11.60 11.82
C PRO A 84 4.59 13.02 11.85
N GLU A 85 4.31 13.56 13.03
CA GLU A 85 3.90 14.95 13.19
C GLU A 85 4.96 15.84 12.53
N ALA A 86 4.56 16.53 11.48
CA ALA A 86 5.40 17.46 10.76
C ALA A 86 4.75 18.84 10.91
N PRO A 87 5.31 19.74 11.74
CA PRO A 87 4.67 21.02 12.07
C PRO A 87 4.46 21.96 10.87
N THR A 88 5.03 21.63 9.71
CA THR A 88 4.93 22.40 8.48
C THR A 88 4.05 21.77 7.40
N ARG A 89 3.51 20.56 7.59
CA ARG A 89 2.66 19.94 6.57
C ARG A 89 1.28 20.56 6.55
N THR A 90 0.82 20.84 5.34
CA THR A 90 -0.57 21.16 5.06
C THR A 90 -1.44 19.92 5.14
N LEU A 91 -2.75 20.10 5.36
CA LEU A 91 -3.73 19.00 5.37
C LEU A 91 -3.67 18.15 4.09
N ILE A 92 -3.41 18.79 2.95
CA ILE A 92 -3.29 18.12 1.65
C ILE A 92 -2.03 17.23 1.61
N GLU A 93 -0.90 17.73 2.12
CA GLU A 93 0.33 16.94 2.20
C GLU A 93 0.21 15.76 3.17
N ASP A 94 -0.57 15.91 4.24
CA ASP A 94 -0.87 14.79 5.15
C ASP A 94 -1.70 13.71 4.46
N TRP A 95 -2.75 14.09 3.71
CA TRP A 95 -3.55 13.12 2.94
C TRP A 95 -2.73 12.46 1.83
N GLU A 96 -1.89 13.21 1.12
CA GLU A 96 -1.00 12.64 0.10
C GLU A 96 -0.02 11.63 0.74
N TYR A 97 0.57 11.98 1.89
CA TYR A 97 1.48 11.09 2.62
C TYR A 97 0.77 9.84 3.13
N GLU A 98 -0.42 9.99 3.72
CA GLU A 98 -1.27 8.91 4.19
C GLU A 98 -1.55 7.91 3.06
N GLY A 99 -2.04 8.41 1.92
CA GLY A 99 -2.31 7.57 0.75
C GLY A 99 -1.07 6.85 0.24
N VAL A 100 0.08 7.53 0.10
CA VAL A 100 1.32 6.88 -0.34
C VAL A 100 1.76 5.78 0.66
N CYS A 101 1.55 5.98 1.95
CA CYS A 101 1.81 4.96 2.96
C CYS A 101 0.92 3.72 2.74
N HIS A 102 -0.37 3.89 2.44
CA HIS A 102 -1.26 2.78 2.10
C HIS A 102 -0.81 2.01 0.86
N ALA A 103 -0.34 2.71 -0.18
CA ALA A 103 0.22 2.09 -1.38
C ALA A 103 1.50 1.26 -1.10
N TRP A 104 2.39 1.77 -0.23
CA TRP A 104 3.56 1.00 0.23
C TRP A 104 3.18 -0.26 1.00
N VAL A 105 2.21 -0.16 1.91
CA VAL A 105 1.71 -1.32 2.67
C VAL A 105 1.14 -2.36 1.74
N TYR A 106 0.36 -1.96 0.74
CA TYR A 106 -0.14 -2.87 -0.29
C TYR A 106 0.98 -3.63 -0.98
N LYS A 107 2.01 -2.93 -1.48
CA LYS A 107 3.14 -3.57 -2.15
C LYS A 107 3.86 -4.57 -1.26
N THR A 108 4.10 -4.22 -0.01
CA THR A 108 4.69 -5.14 0.96
C THR A 108 3.77 -6.34 1.17
N ALA A 109 2.48 -6.14 1.43
CA ALA A 109 1.52 -7.22 1.60
C ALA A 109 1.49 -8.17 0.39
N ALA A 110 1.53 -7.65 -0.83
CA ALA A 110 1.57 -8.42 -2.06
C ALA A 110 2.84 -9.26 -2.17
N ARG A 111 4.02 -8.67 -1.90
CA ARG A 111 5.31 -9.39 -1.87
C ARG A 111 5.28 -10.57 -0.91
N TYR A 112 4.68 -10.38 0.26
CA TYR A 112 4.56 -11.38 1.31
C TYR A 112 3.30 -12.26 1.19
N LYS A 113 2.51 -12.11 0.11
CA LYS A 113 1.27 -12.87 -0.15
C LYS A 113 0.26 -12.79 1.00
N CYS A 114 0.19 -11.65 1.68
CA CYS A 114 -0.77 -11.38 2.76
C CYS A 114 -2.05 -10.74 2.20
N LEU A 115 -2.94 -11.56 1.65
CA LEU A 115 -4.15 -11.07 0.94
C LEU A 115 -5.06 -10.17 1.79
N GLY A 116 -5.25 -10.50 3.07
CA GLY A 116 -6.07 -9.67 3.95
C GLY A 116 -5.51 -8.27 4.15
N LEU A 117 -4.18 -8.14 4.23
CA LEU A 117 -3.54 -6.82 4.30
C LEU A 117 -3.56 -6.10 2.95
N CYS A 118 -3.46 -6.82 1.82
CA CYS A 118 -3.67 -6.22 0.49
C CYS A 118 -5.06 -5.56 0.40
N LYS A 119 -6.11 -6.26 0.81
CA LYS A 119 -7.49 -5.72 0.86
C LYS A 119 -7.57 -4.46 1.69
N LEU A 120 -7.16 -4.58 2.96
CA LEU A 120 -7.30 -3.49 3.93
C LEU A 120 -6.50 -2.25 3.51
N SER A 121 -5.29 -2.43 3.00
CA SER A 121 -4.45 -1.31 2.56
C SER A 121 -4.98 -0.62 1.31
N ALA A 122 -5.52 -1.39 0.38
CA ALA A 122 -6.16 -0.83 -0.80
C ALA A 122 -7.45 -0.06 -0.43
N GLU A 123 -8.28 -0.62 0.47
CA GLU A 123 -9.47 0.06 1.02
C GLU A 123 -9.14 1.42 1.63
N LYS A 124 -8.15 1.46 2.52
CA LYS A 124 -7.72 2.72 3.13
C LYS A 124 -7.11 3.71 2.13
N PHE A 125 -6.39 3.24 1.11
CA PHE A 125 -5.92 4.11 0.03
C PHE A 125 -7.09 4.78 -0.70
N TRP A 126 -8.15 4.02 -1.00
CA TRP A 126 -9.32 4.55 -1.68
C TRP A 126 -10.06 5.57 -0.84
N GLU A 127 -10.23 5.33 0.46
CA GLU A 127 -10.83 6.29 1.39
C GLU A 127 -10.09 7.65 1.40
N VAL A 128 -8.76 7.65 1.27
CA VAL A 128 -7.97 8.89 1.12
C VAL A 128 -8.30 9.58 -0.21
N SER A 129 -8.30 8.83 -1.31
CA SER A 129 -8.60 9.37 -2.64
C SER A 129 -10.02 9.92 -2.72
N GLU A 130 -11.01 9.26 -2.12
CA GLU A 130 -12.41 9.71 -2.08
C GLU A 130 -12.55 10.99 -1.25
N ARG A 131 -11.91 11.06 -0.07
CA ARG A 131 -11.88 12.30 0.72
C ARG A 131 -11.31 13.50 -0.06
N MET A 132 -10.27 13.29 -0.85
CA MET A 132 -9.73 14.35 -1.72
C MET A 132 -10.74 14.78 -2.78
N ILE A 133 -11.47 13.84 -3.39
CA ILE A 133 -12.47 14.13 -4.42
C ILE A 133 -13.66 14.89 -3.82
N GLU A 134 -14.19 14.44 -2.68
CA GLU A 134 -15.30 15.10 -1.97
C GLU A 134 -14.96 16.53 -1.54
N ALA A 135 -13.68 16.82 -1.35
CA ALA A 135 -13.16 18.15 -1.04
C ALA A 135 -12.81 19.02 -2.29
N ASP A 136 -13.21 18.62 -3.50
CA ASP A 136 -12.85 19.26 -4.80
C ASP A 136 -11.32 19.33 -5.05
N LEU A 137 -10.54 18.44 -4.43
CA LEU A 137 -9.09 18.31 -4.62
C LEU A 137 -8.75 17.27 -5.70
N HIS A 138 -9.50 17.24 -6.80
CA HIS A 138 -9.35 16.23 -7.87
C HIS A 138 -7.92 16.13 -8.43
N ILE A 139 -7.21 17.26 -8.59
CA ILE A 139 -5.83 17.26 -9.09
C ILE A 139 -4.88 16.62 -8.07
N ASN A 140 -5.09 16.82 -6.77
CA ASN A 140 -4.32 16.16 -5.72
C ASN A 140 -4.62 14.67 -5.66
N ALA A 141 -5.88 14.26 -5.88
CA ALA A 141 -6.20 12.85 -6.02
C ALA A 141 -5.42 12.20 -7.17
N VAL A 142 -5.30 12.85 -8.33
CA VAL A 142 -4.47 12.34 -9.45
C VAL A 142 -2.98 12.33 -9.10
N LYS A 143 -2.48 13.36 -8.40
CA LYS A 143 -1.08 13.36 -7.91
C LYS A 143 -0.82 12.22 -6.94
N LEU A 144 -1.76 11.93 -6.05
CA LEU A 144 -1.70 10.79 -5.14
C LEU A 144 -1.64 9.47 -5.92
N TRP A 145 -2.51 9.28 -6.91
CA TRP A 145 -2.46 8.11 -7.80
C TRP A 145 -1.12 8.01 -8.53
N ARG A 146 -0.56 9.11 -9.05
CA ARG A 146 0.79 9.10 -9.65
C ARG A 146 1.84 8.62 -8.65
N SER A 147 1.80 9.11 -7.42
CA SER A 147 2.71 8.67 -6.36
C SER A 147 2.52 7.19 -6.04
N ALA A 148 1.28 6.68 -6.04
CA ALA A 148 0.99 5.27 -5.85
C ALA A 148 1.55 4.39 -6.99
N TYR A 149 1.49 4.86 -8.25
CA TYR A 149 2.08 4.17 -9.39
C TYR A 149 3.60 4.05 -9.27
N SER A 150 4.26 5.10 -8.75
CA SER A 150 5.73 5.08 -8.54
C SER A 150 6.18 3.99 -7.56
N VAL A 151 5.29 3.56 -6.67
CA VAL A 151 5.57 2.47 -5.73
C VAL A 151 5.05 1.15 -6.25
N GLY A 152 4.39 1.09 -7.41
CA GLY A 152 3.83 -0.13 -7.99
C GLY A 152 2.46 -0.49 -7.41
N PHE A 153 1.62 0.50 -7.15
CA PHE A 153 0.18 0.33 -6.87
C PHE A 153 -0.62 0.94 -8.03
N HIS A 154 -1.43 0.13 -8.73
CA HIS A 154 -2.09 0.53 -9.98
C HIS A 154 -3.62 0.39 -9.90
N CYS A 155 -4.34 1.19 -10.70
CA CYS A 155 -5.81 1.25 -10.71
C CYS A 155 -6.48 -0.11 -10.97
N PHE A 156 -5.86 -0.98 -11.78
CA PHE A 156 -6.42 -2.27 -12.16
C PHE A 156 -5.83 -3.47 -11.39
N MET A 157 -5.15 -3.23 -10.25
CA MET A 157 -4.66 -4.35 -9.45
C MET A 157 -5.81 -5.20 -8.92
N ASP A 158 -5.73 -6.49 -9.25
CA ASP A 158 -6.72 -7.47 -8.86
C ASP A 158 -6.37 -8.03 -7.49
N VAL A 159 -7.12 -7.61 -6.48
CA VAL A 159 -6.85 -8.02 -5.09
C VAL A 159 -7.38 -9.44 -4.82
N ASP A 160 -8.38 -9.95 -5.56
CA ASP A 160 -9.00 -11.29 -5.33
C ASP A 160 -9.81 -11.88 -6.50
N GLY A 161 -9.56 -11.52 -7.76
CA GLY A 161 -10.42 -11.93 -8.88
C GLY A 161 -11.77 -11.20 -8.96
N HIS A 162 -12.07 -10.33 -7.99
CA HIS A 162 -13.39 -9.70 -7.81
C HIS A 162 -13.38 -8.16 -7.72
N ASN A 163 -12.23 -7.49 -7.85
CA ASN A 163 -12.12 -6.06 -7.52
C ASN A 163 -12.01 -5.09 -8.70
N LYS A 164 -12.27 -5.54 -9.94
CA LYS A 164 -12.32 -4.63 -11.10
C LYS A 164 -13.41 -3.55 -10.99
N GLU A 165 -14.49 -3.81 -10.24
CA GLU A 165 -15.68 -2.94 -10.16
C GLU A 165 -15.72 -1.97 -8.96
N ARG A 166 -14.90 -2.16 -7.91
CA ARG A 166 -14.81 -1.22 -6.78
C ARG A 166 -13.72 -0.16 -7.01
N ASN A 167 -12.56 -0.57 -7.53
CA ASN A 167 -11.50 0.35 -8.00
C ASN A 167 -12.01 1.35 -9.07
N TRP A 168 -13.10 0.97 -9.73
CA TRP A 168 -13.80 1.66 -10.81
C TRP A 168 -14.51 2.95 -10.37
N LYS A 169 -15.27 2.97 -9.26
CA LYS A 169 -16.22 4.08 -9.01
C LYS A 169 -15.58 5.40 -8.57
N GLY A 170 -14.64 5.38 -7.61
CA GLY A 170 -13.96 6.58 -7.13
C GLY A 170 -13.00 7.18 -8.17
N THR A 171 -12.30 6.33 -8.92
CA THR A 171 -11.41 6.77 -10.00
C THR A 171 -12.19 7.33 -11.19
N LEU A 172 -13.36 6.76 -11.54
CA LEU A 172 -14.19 7.26 -12.65
C LEU A 172 -14.89 8.58 -12.38
N SER A 173 -15.40 8.84 -11.15
CA SER A 173 -16.01 10.15 -10.88
C SER A 173 -14.96 11.26 -11.01
N CYS A 174 -13.77 11.02 -10.44
CA CYS A 174 -12.62 11.90 -10.58
C CYS A 174 -12.25 12.11 -12.05
N VAL A 175 -12.09 11.03 -12.82
CA VAL A 175 -11.74 11.10 -14.25
C VAL A 175 -12.79 11.81 -15.09
N ARG A 176 -14.09 11.60 -14.82
CA ARG A 176 -15.19 12.24 -15.55
C ARG A 176 -15.27 13.75 -15.27
N ASP A 177 -15.13 14.15 -14.00
CA ASP A 177 -15.11 15.57 -13.63
C ASP A 177 -13.85 16.29 -14.14
N LEU A 178 -12.71 15.59 -14.12
CA LEU A 178 -11.45 16.08 -14.66
C LEU A 178 -11.47 16.23 -16.19
N ALA A 179 -12.10 15.30 -16.91
CA ALA A 179 -12.27 15.37 -18.37
C ALA A 179 -13.10 16.58 -18.81
N ASN A 180 -14.08 16.98 -18.00
CA ASN A 180 -14.98 18.08 -18.34
C ASN A 180 -14.42 19.48 -17.98
N ASN A 181 -13.61 19.61 -16.92
CA ASN A 181 -13.26 20.94 -16.38
C ASN A 181 -11.76 21.21 -16.16
N LYS A 182 -10.88 20.20 -16.07
CA LYS A 182 -9.49 20.37 -15.61
C LYS A 182 -8.45 19.55 -16.43
N TRP A 183 -8.79 19.10 -17.65
CA TRP A 183 -7.97 18.16 -18.45
C TRP A 183 -6.55 18.64 -18.76
N GLY A 184 -6.34 19.96 -18.93
CA GLY A 184 -5.00 20.52 -19.16
C GLY A 184 -4.02 20.29 -18.01
N ALA A 185 -4.49 20.42 -16.75
CA ALA A 185 -3.68 20.18 -15.56
C ALA A 185 -3.39 18.68 -15.36
N VAL A 186 -4.35 17.82 -15.71
CA VAL A 186 -4.20 16.36 -15.64
C VAL A 186 -3.22 15.85 -16.69
N ARG A 187 -3.23 16.41 -17.91
CA ARG A 187 -2.29 16.05 -18.97
C ARG A 187 -0.83 16.21 -18.54
N GLY A 188 -0.51 17.26 -17.77
CA GLY A 188 0.84 17.44 -17.22
C GLY A 188 1.26 16.27 -16.31
N ILE A 189 0.36 15.81 -15.44
CA ILE A 189 0.62 14.70 -14.51
C ILE A 189 0.71 13.36 -15.27
N MET A 190 -0.11 13.19 -16.32
CA MET A 190 -0.12 12.00 -17.19
C MET A 190 1.17 11.86 -18.02
N ILE A 191 1.80 12.97 -18.43
CA ILE A 191 3.09 12.93 -19.14
C ILE A 191 4.18 12.32 -18.24
N ASP A 192 4.16 12.65 -16.95
CA ASP A 192 5.14 12.16 -15.98
C ASP A 192 4.92 10.67 -15.60
N CYS A 193 3.75 10.09 -15.91
CA CYS A 193 3.42 8.70 -15.59
C CYS A 193 2.53 8.09 -16.70
N PRO A 194 3.15 7.54 -17.76
CA PRO A 194 2.44 6.98 -18.91
C PRO A 194 1.49 5.83 -18.56
N GLU A 195 1.81 5.02 -17.56
CA GLU A 195 0.96 3.92 -17.11
C GLU A 195 -0.34 4.43 -16.49
N LEU A 196 -0.25 5.45 -15.63
CA LEU A 196 -1.43 6.14 -15.11
C LEU A 196 -2.22 6.77 -16.26
N ALA A 197 -1.53 7.37 -17.23
CA ALA A 197 -2.18 7.96 -18.40
C ALA A 197 -3.02 6.94 -19.18
N CYS A 198 -2.44 5.78 -19.48
CA CYS A 198 -3.13 4.68 -20.15
C CYS A 198 -4.36 4.22 -19.36
N ASP A 199 -4.23 4.09 -18.04
CA ASP A 199 -5.33 3.62 -17.20
C ASP A 199 -6.46 4.66 -17.10
N LEU A 200 -6.13 5.95 -16.94
CA LEU A 200 -7.12 7.03 -16.95
C LEU A 200 -7.82 7.13 -18.32
N LEU A 201 -7.08 6.98 -19.43
CA LEU A 201 -7.65 6.96 -20.78
C LEU A 201 -8.57 5.75 -21.01
N ALA A 202 -8.17 4.56 -20.53
CA ALA A 202 -9.02 3.37 -20.56
C ALA A 202 -10.31 3.56 -19.76
N LEU A 203 -10.26 4.33 -18.67
CA LEU A 203 -11.43 4.68 -17.86
C LEU A 203 -12.34 5.71 -18.55
N THR A 204 -11.80 6.72 -19.24
CA THR A 204 -12.59 7.69 -20.02
C THR A 204 -13.27 7.07 -21.25
N SER A 205 -12.54 6.23 -22.00
CA SER A 205 -13.00 5.67 -23.28
C SER A 205 -14.14 4.66 -23.15
N LYS A 206 -14.31 4.03 -21.98
CA LYS A 206 -15.42 3.11 -21.72
C LYS A 206 -16.76 3.80 -21.46
N ASN A 207 -16.81 5.14 -21.30
CA ASN A 207 -18.02 5.86 -20.87
C ASN A 207 -18.22 7.27 -21.44
N ILE A 208 -17.43 7.72 -22.43
CA ILE A 208 -17.63 9.00 -23.13
C ILE A 208 -17.40 8.76 -24.64
N PRO A 209 -18.33 9.14 -25.53
CA PRO A 209 -18.01 9.19 -26.96
C PRO A 209 -16.91 10.23 -27.13
N VAL A 210 -15.70 9.78 -27.46
CA VAL A 210 -14.56 10.66 -27.73
C VAL A 210 -14.97 11.53 -28.94
N PRO A 211 -15.07 12.86 -28.81
CA PRO A 211 -15.22 13.70 -29.98
C PRO A 211 -13.88 13.64 -30.71
N TYR A 212 -13.90 13.07 -31.91
CA TYR A 212 -12.79 13.14 -32.85
C TYR A 212 -12.38 14.60 -33.01
N VAL A 213 -11.13 14.92 -32.67
CA VAL A 213 -10.51 16.18 -33.04
C VAL A 213 -9.71 15.90 -34.32
N HIS A 214 -10.16 16.50 -35.43
CA HIS A 214 -9.46 16.55 -36.71
C HIS A 214 -8.21 17.42 -36.64
#